data_AF-A0A965RK22-F1
#
_entry.id   AF-A0A965RK22-F1
#
_cell.length_a   1.000
_cell.length_b   1.000
_cell.length_c   1.000
_cell.angle_alpha   90.00
_cell.angle_beta   90.00
_cell.angle_gamma   90.00
#
_symmetry.space_group_name_H-M   'P 1'
#
loop_
_entity.id
_entity.type
_entity.pdbx_description
1 polymer ?
#
loop_
_entity_poly.entity_id
_entity_poly.type
_entity_poly.pdbx_seq_one_letter_code
_entity_poly.pdbx_strand_id
1 'polypeptide(L)'
;MLTFDLLKTEGQARRGRLTLNHGVVQTPIFMPVGTYGTVKCVMPRSLHDMGAQIILGNTFHLWMRPGQDIMKSFGGLHAFEQWHKPILTDSGGFQVWSLGAMRKITEEGVHFASPVNGDKLFMSPEVSMQIQTVLNSDIVMQLDECTPYETKGQLTTEAEANTSMQMSLRWAKRSQEEFARLNNPNALFGIVQGGMFESLRQESLERLVEMDFPGYAVGGVSVGEPKDEMLRIMAHTPHRLPAH
;
A
#
# COMPACT_ATOMS: atom_id res chain seq x y z
N MET A 1 1.15 -14.94 -9.44
CA MET A 1 0.05 -15.66 -8.76
C MET A 1 0.34 -15.74 -7.28
N LEU A 2 -0.61 -15.34 -6.45
CA LEU A 2 -0.49 -15.37 -4.99
C LEU A 2 -1.26 -16.55 -4.41
N THR A 3 -0.69 -17.20 -3.42
CA THR A 3 -1.38 -18.23 -2.63
C THR A 3 -1.05 -18.04 -1.15
N PHE A 4 -2.07 -18.03 -0.31
CA PHE A 4 -1.92 -17.93 1.14
C PHE A 4 -2.37 -19.22 1.82
N ASP A 5 -1.43 -19.91 2.48
CA ASP A 5 -1.71 -21.09 3.30
C ASP A 5 -1.80 -20.67 4.78
N LEU A 6 -2.95 -20.90 5.42
CA LEU A 6 -3.07 -20.79 6.87
C LEU A 6 -2.59 -22.10 7.52
N LEU A 7 -1.49 -22.05 8.27
CA LEU A 7 -0.83 -23.23 8.86
C LEU A 7 -1.31 -23.53 10.27
N LYS A 8 -1.49 -22.49 11.11
CA LYS A 8 -1.98 -22.62 12.49
C LYS A 8 -2.63 -21.32 12.94
N THR A 9 -3.65 -21.45 13.77
CA THR A 9 -4.27 -20.33 14.50
C THR A 9 -4.16 -20.58 16.00
N GLU A 10 -3.88 -19.53 16.76
CA GLU A 10 -3.90 -19.54 18.22
C GLU A 10 -4.53 -18.25 18.73
N GLY A 11 -5.76 -18.34 19.25
CA GLY A 11 -6.59 -17.15 19.47
C GLY A 11 -6.81 -16.38 18.16
N GLN A 12 -6.42 -15.11 18.15
CA GLN A 12 -6.45 -14.25 16.96
C GLN A 12 -5.15 -14.26 16.15
N ALA A 13 -4.08 -14.88 16.66
CA ALA A 13 -2.80 -14.96 15.97
C ALA A 13 -2.83 -16.04 14.90
N ARG A 14 -2.21 -15.75 13.75
CA ARG A 14 -2.17 -16.67 12.59
C ARG A 14 -0.73 -16.89 12.15
N ARG A 15 -0.36 -18.15 12.00
CA ARG A 15 0.84 -18.58 11.31
C ARG A 15 0.46 -18.99 9.90
N GLY A 16 1.04 -18.35 8.90
CA GLY A 16 0.74 -18.65 7.50
C GLY A 16 1.96 -18.63 6.60
N ARG A 17 1.73 -18.95 5.34
CA ARG A 17 2.75 -18.94 4.29
C ARG A 17 2.16 -18.28 3.05
N LEU A 18 2.84 -17.26 2.55
CA LEU A 18 2.48 -16.55 1.35
C LEU A 18 3.44 -16.96 0.22
N THR A 19 2.91 -17.54 -0.84
CA THR A 19 3.67 -17.89 -2.04
C THR A 19 3.44 -16.82 -3.09
N LEU A 20 4.52 -16.21 -3.56
CA LEU A 20 4.56 -15.12 -4.54
C LEU A 20 5.48 -15.51 -5.70
N ASN A 21 5.49 -14.70 -6.76
CA ASN A 21 6.25 -14.98 -7.98
C ASN A 21 7.76 -15.14 -7.70
N HIS A 22 8.32 -14.34 -6.79
CA HIS A 22 9.75 -14.37 -6.45
C HIS A 22 10.08 -15.12 -5.15
N GLY A 23 9.14 -15.86 -4.57
CA GLY A 23 9.44 -16.76 -3.45
C GLY A 23 8.35 -16.84 -2.39
N VAL A 24 8.74 -17.45 -1.27
CA VAL A 24 7.84 -17.77 -0.15
C VAL A 24 8.15 -16.88 1.05
N VAL A 25 7.10 -16.31 1.64
CA VAL A 25 7.15 -15.49 2.84
C VAL A 25 6.39 -16.18 3.97
N GLN A 26 7.01 -16.30 5.13
CA GLN A 26 6.43 -16.83 6.35
C GLN A 26 5.75 -15.70 7.10
N THR A 27 4.47 -15.84 7.44
CA THR A 27 3.72 -14.84 8.23
C THR A 27 3.53 -15.31 9.68
N PRO A 28 3.57 -14.41 10.69
CA PRO A 28 3.73 -12.96 10.60
C PRO A 28 5.12 -12.51 10.11
N ILE A 29 5.18 -11.43 9.35
CA ILE A 29 6.41 -10.90 8.75
C ILE A 29 6.51 -9.39 8.97
N PHE A 30 7.73 -8.90 9.20
CA PHE A 30 8.07 -7.49 9.13
C PHE A 30 8.77 -7.21 7.79
N MET A 31 8.40 -6.12 7.12
CA MET A 31 8.96 -5.72 5.83
C MET A 31 9.91 -4.53 6.01
N PRO A 32 11.23 -4.69 5.83
CA PRO A 32 12.16 -3.57 5.76
C PRO A 32 11.78 -2.62 4.61
N VAL A 33 11.88 -1.31 4.84
CA VAL A 33 11.46 -0.27 3.89
C VAL A 33 12.64 0.25 3.07
N GLY A 34 12.55 0.09 1.76
CA GLY A 34 13.42 0.68 0.75
C GLY A 34 12.78 1.92 0.11
N THR A 35 13.43 3.08 0.25
CA THR A 35 12.87 4.37 -0.21
C THR A 35 13.35 4.75 -1.61
N TYR A 36 14.60 4.43 -1.98
CA TYR A 36 15.22 4.85 -3.25
C TYR A 36 15.99 3.70 -3.91
N GLY A 37 15.38 2.53 -4.02
CA GLY A 37 16.11 1.38 -4.56
C GLY A 37 16.98 0.67 -3.50
N THR A 38 16.80 0.99 -2.22
CA THR A 38 17.66 0.50 -1.14
C THR A 38 17.04 0.74 0.23
N VAL A 39 17.26 -0.21 1.15
CA VAL A 39 17.04 -0.04 2.59
C VAL A 39 18.22 0.78 3.14
N LYS A 40 17.92 1.97 3.67
CA LYS A 40 18.95 2.93 4.08
C LYS A 40 19.96 2.31 5.06
N CYS A 41 21.24 2.48 4.75
CA CYS A 41 22.39 2.00 5.54
C CYS A 41 22.50 0.46 5.64
N VAL A 42 21.76 -0.30 4.83
CA VAL A 42 21.79 -1.77 4.83
C VAL A 42 22.09 -2.27 3.43
N MET A 43 23.19 -3.03 3.29
CA MET A 43 23.51 -3.69 2.02
C MET A 43 22.52 -4.83 1.76
N PRO A 44 22.16 -5.14 0.50
CA PRO A 44 21.26 -6.26 0.19
C PRO A 44 21.69 -7.58 0.85
N ARG A 45 22.99 -7.88 0.84
CA ARG A 45 23.55 -9.05 1.54
C ARG A 45 23.17 -9.10 3.02
N SER A 46 23.18 -7.97 3.71
CA SER A 46 22.80 -7.91 5.13
C SER A 46 21.31 -8.22 5.33
N LEU A 47 20.43 -7.84 4.40
CA LEU A 47 19.01 -8.24 4.43
C LEU A 47 18.86 -9.75 4.27
N HIS A 48 19.68 -10.37 3.41
CA HIS A 48 19.72 -11.82 3.28
C HIS A 48 20.20 -12.50 4.56
N ASP A 49 21.29 -12.00 5.16
CA ASP A 49 21.87 -12.54 6.40
C ASP A 49 20.91 -12.40 7.60
N MET A 50 20.12 -11.32 7.64
CA MET A 50 19.04 -11.13 8.63
C MET A 50 17.81 -12.00 8.39
N GLY A 51 17.76 -12.72 7.27
CA GLY A 51 16.64 -13.59 6.91
C GLY A 51 15.41 -12.84 6.41
N ALA A 52 15.55 -11.60 5.93
CA ALA A 52 14.42 -10.88 5.31
C ALA A 52 13.88 -11.68 4.12
N GLN A 53 12.56 -11.86 4.08
CA GLN A 53 11.87 -12.64 3.05
C GLN A 53 11.14 -11.78 2.04
N ILE A 54 10.87 -10.52 2.40
CA ILE A 54 10.17 -9.54 1.56
C ILE A 54 10.59 -8.15 2.03
N ILE A 55 10.62 -7.19 1.12
CA ILE A 55 10.87 -5.77 1.41
C ILE A 55 9.74 -4.91 0.86
N LEU A 56 9.62 -3.68 1.36
CA LEU A 56 8.72 -2.67 0.84
C LEU A 56 9.49 -1.67 -0.01
N GLY A 57 9.15 -1.51 -1.28
CA GLY A 57 9.66 -0.46 -2.17
C GLY A 57 8.71 0.74 -2.22
N ASN A 58 9.26 1.95 -2.14
CA ASN A 58 8.45 3.16 -2.20
C ASN A 58 8.19 3.65 -3.64
N THR A 59 6.96 3.55 -4.10
CA THR A 59 6.58 3.92 -5.47
C THR A 59 6.78 5.40 -5.76
N PHE A 60 6.40 6.27 -4.82
CA PHE A 60 6.49 7.72 -5.01
C PHE A 60 7.93 8.16 -5.28
N HIS A 61 8.87 7.71 -4.45
CA HIS A 61 10.26 8.09 -4.57
C HIS A 61 10.92 7.48 -5.82
N LEU A 62 10.68 6.20 -6.10
CA LEU A 62 11.20 5.51 -7.28
C LEU A 62 10.69 6.13 -8.60
N TRP A 63 9.43 6.59 -8.61
CA TRP A 63 8.85 7.29 -9.74
C TRP A 63 9.51 8.66 -9.98
N MET A 64 9.87 9.38 -8.92
CA MET A 64 10.55 10.67 -9.04
C MET A 64 12.02 10.50 -9.43
N ARG A 65 12.71 9.56 -8.79
CA ARG A 65 14.13 9.25 -9.00
C ARG A 65 14.36 7.77 -8.67
N PRO A 66 14.82 6.94 -9.62
CA PRO A 66 15.42 7.32 -10.90
C PRO A 66 14.39 7.60 -12.03
N GLY A 67 13.11 7.31 -11.82
CA GLY A 67 12.08 7.44 -12.85
C GLY A 67 11.83 6.15 -13.62
N GLN A 68 10.69 6.12 -14.34
CA GLN A 68 10.22 4.90 -14.99
C GLN A 68 11.14 4.40 -16.11
N ASP A 69 11.74 5.30 -16.89
CA ASP A 69 12.56 4.89 -18.05
C ASP A 69 13.82 4.15 -17.62
N ILE A 70 14.44 4.60 -16.53
CA ILE A 70 15.56 3.90 -15.91
C ILE A 70 15.07 2.58 -15.32
N MET A 71 13.94 2.56 -14.62
CA MET A 71 13.44 1.31 -14.06
C MET A 71 13.12 0.25 -15.14
N LYS A 72 12.57 0.69 -16.27
CA LYS A 72 12.33 -0.16 -17.45
C LYS A 72 13.63 -0.70 -18.04
N SER A 73 14.69 0.10 -18.11
CA SER A 73 15.97 -0.35 -18.67
C SER A 73 16.64 -1.44 -17.82
N PHE A 74 16.38 -1.47 -16.52
CA PHE A 74 16.79 -2.56 -15.63
C PHE A 74 15.84 -3.77 -15.65
N GLY A 75 14.66 -3.66 -16.26
CA GLY A 75 13.64 -4.71 -16.26
C GLY A 75 12.85 -4.82 -14.96
N GLY A 76 12.81 -3.76 -14.15
CA GLY A 76 12.06 -3.70 -12.89
C GLY A 76 12.94 -3.55 -11.65
N LEU A 77 12.26 -3.45 -10.49
CA LEU A 77 12.88 -3.08 -9.23
C LEU A 77 13.81 -4.15 -8.67
N HIS A 78 13.47 -5.43 -8.81
CA HIS A 78 14.31 -6.54 -8.37
C HIS A 78 15.73 -6.47 -8.96
N ALA A 79 15.84 -6.22 -10.27
CA ALA A 79 17.13 -6.09 -10.95
C ALA A 79 17.85 -4.79 -10.58
N PHE A 80 17.11 -3.70 -10.36
CA PHE A 80 17.68 -2.43 -9.93
C PHE A 80 18.29 -2.50 -8.52
N GLU A 81 17.60 -3.11 -7.56
CA GLU A 81 18.07 -3.24 -6.17
C GLU A 81 18.99 -4.46 -5.95
N GLN A 82 19.14 -5.33 -6.95
CA GLN A 82 19.77 -6.66 -6.81
C GLN A 82 19.12 -7.50 -5.71
N TRP A 83 17.79 -7.47 -5.65
CA TRP A 83 16.96 -8.21 -4.70
C TRP A 83 16.13 -9.26 -5.43
N HIS A 84 16.37 -10.54 -5.11
CA HIS A 84 15.76 -11.67 -5.83
C HIS A 84 14.63 -12.36 -5.04
N LYS A 85 14.10 -11.70 -4.02
CA LYS A 85 12.97 -12.19 -3.20
C LYS A 85 11.76 -11.26 -3.40
N PRO A 86 10.60 -11.56 -2.81
CA PRO A 86 9.43 -10.73 -3.00
C PRO A 86 9.61 -9.25 -2.63
N ILE A 87 8.90 -8.38 -3.35
CA ILE A 87 8.77 -6.95 -3.07
C ILE A 87 7.29 -6.58 -2.98
N LEU A 88 6.93 -5.80 -1.96
CA LEU A 88 5.67 -5.07 -1.93
C LEU A 88 5.93 -3.61 -2.31
N THR A 89 5.14 -3.01 -3.19
CA THR A 89 5.20 -1.56 -3.42
C THR A 89 3.98 -0.88 -2.84
N ASP A 90 4.20 0.22 -2.12
CA ASP A 90 3.08 1.10 -1.75
C ASP A 90 2.53 1.84 -2.98
N SER A 91 1.36 2.46 -2.86
CA SER A 91 0.73 3.16 -3.99
C SER A 91 1.32 4.54 -4.29
N GLY A 92 2.10 5.08 -3.33
CA GLY A 92 2.56 6.46 -3.32
C GLY A 92 1.55 7.46 -2.72
N GLY A 93 0.31 7.04 -2.45
CA GLY A 93 -0.76 7.92 -1.95
C GLY A 93 -0.43 8.55 -0.59
N PHE A 94 0.15 7.79 0.33
CA PHE A 94 0.54 8.29 1.65
C PHE A 94 1.66 9.34 1.58
N GLN A 95 2.63 9.20 0.67
CA GLN A 95 3.70 10.18 0.51
C GLN A 95 3.17 11.46 -0.09
N VAL A 96 2.28 11.36 -1.09
CA VAL A 96 1.55 12.52 -1.58
C VAL A 96 0.73 13.16 -0.46
N TRP A 97 0.14 12.36 0.43
CA TRP A 97 -0.52 12.85 1.65
C TRP A 97 0.45 13.57 2.61
N SER A 98 1.67 13.08 2.79
CA SER A 98 2.66 13.73 3.66
C SER A 98 3.12 15.11 3.16
N LEU A 99 2.91 15.44 1.88
CA LEU A 99 3.24 16.75 1.29
C LEU A 99 2.30 17.89 1.73
N GLY A 100 1.24 17.60 2.48
CA GLY A 100 0.36 18.60 3.08
C GLY A 100 -0.29 19.55 2.05
N ALA A 101 -0.10 20.86 2.23
CA ALA A 101 -0.73 21.91 1.41
C ALA A 101 -0.29 21.94 -0.07
N MET A 102 0.75 21.18 -0.44
CA MET A 102 1.26 21.13 -1.82
C MET A 102 0.47 20.18 -2.72
N ARG A 103 -0.60 19.56 -2.22
CA ARG A 103 -1.45 18.63 -2.98
C ARG A 103 -2.88 19.15 -3.14
N LYS A 104 -3.52 18.73 -4.22
CA LYS A 104 -4.96 18.88 -4.46
C LYS A 104 -5.54 17.52 -4.83
N ILE A 105 -6.41 16.99 -3.97
CA ILE A 105 -7.14 15.75 -4.20
C ILE A 105 -8.42 16.08 -4.97
N THR A 106 -8.69 15.33 -6.04
CA THR A 106 -9.95 15.37 -6.79
C THR A 106 -10.41 13.93 -7.03
N GLU A 107 -11.62 13.75 -7.58
CA GLU A 107 -12.13 12.40 -7.86
C GLU A 107 -11.22 11.64 -8.85
N GLU A 108 -10.59 12.36 -9.79
CA GLU A 108 -9.72 11.78 -10.81
C GLU A 108 -8.40 11.27 -10.24
N GLY A 109 -7.90 11.87 -9.15
CA GLY A 109 -6.62 11.54 -8.54
C GLY A 109 -6.05 12.70 -7.73
N VAL A 110 -4.72 12.75 -7.61
CA VAL A 110 -4.03 13.77 -6.81
C VAL A 110 -3.04 14.55 -7.66
N HIS A 111 -3.21 15.87 -7.67
CA HIS A 111 -2.23 16.80 -8.21
C HIS A 111 -1.26 17.24 -7.12
N PHE A 112 0.03 17.31 -7.43
CA PHE A 112 1.04 17.79 -6.49
C PHE A 112 2.26 18.36 -7.23
N ALA A 113 3.06 19.16 -6.52
CA ALA A 113 4.35 19.59 -7.03
C ALA A 113 5.44 18.59 -6.61
N SER A 114 6.28 18.19 -7.55
CA SER A 114 7.45 17.36 -7.29
C SER A 114 8.35 18.03 -6.24
N PRO A 115 8.69 17.37 -5.13
CA PRO A 115 9.62 17.93 -4.13
C PRO A 115 11.05 18.00 -4.66
N VAL A 116 11.32 17.36 -5.80
CA VAL A 116 12.63 17.24 -6.43
C VAL A 116 12.97 18.44 -7.31
N ASN A 117 12.00 18.90 -8.10
CA ASN A 117 12.21 19.94 -9.12
C ASN A 117 11.05 20.93 -9.28
N GLY A 118 9.94 20.74 -8.55
CA GLY A 118 8.77 21.63 -8.60
C GLY A 118 7.79 21.35 -9.75
N ASP A 119 8.03 20.33 -10.58
CA ASP A 119 7.13 19.98 -11.67
C ASP A 119 5.73 19.63 -11.16
N LYS A 120 4.70 20.08 -11.88
CA LYS A 120 3.31 19.71 -11.56
C LYS A 120 3.03 18.32 -12.07
N LEU A 121 2.77 17.41 -11.13
CA LEU A 121 2.51 16.00 -11.39
C LEU A 121 1.06 15.66 -11.04
N PHE A 122 0.60 14.56 -11.62
CA PHE A 122 -0.71 14.00 -11.38
C PHE A 122 -0.59 12.49 -11.17
N MET A 123 -1.16 11.99 -10.08
CA MET A 123 -1.21 10.57 -9.74
C MET A 123 -2.67 10.15 -9.62
N SER A 124 -3.13 9.35 -10.58
CA SER A 124 -4.42 8.67 -10.52
C SER A 124 -4.23 7.19 -10.13
N PRO A 125 -5.32 6.47 -9.76
CA PRO A 125 -5.30 5.03 -9.59
C PRO A 125 -4.63 4.30 -10.77
N GLU A 126 -4.91 4.74 -11.99
CA GLU A 126 -4.36 4.12 -13.20
C GLU A 126 -2.85 4.37 -13.33
N VAL A 127 -2.40 5.62 -13.12
CA VAL A 127 -0.98 5.98 -13.14
C VAL A 127 -0.20 5.22 -12.07
N SER A 128 -0.76 5.07 -10.86
CA SER A 128 -0.14 4.27 -9.79
C SER A 128 0.04 2.81 -10.20
N MET A 129 -0.97 2.19 -10.81
CA MET A 129 -0.87 0.80 -11.31
C MET A 129 0.14 0.66 -12.45
N GLN A 130 0.21 1.64 -13.35
CA GLN A 130 1.21 1.66 -14.44
C GLN A 130 2.64 1.73 -13.89
N ILE A 131 2.88 2.62 -12.90
CA ILE A 131 4.18 2.72 -12.24
C ILE A 131 4.53 1.41 -11.56
N GLN A 132 3.63 0.86 -10.72
CA GLN A 132 3.92 -0.35 -9.97
C GLN A 132 4.10 -1.58 -10.89
N THR A 133 3.43 -1.61 -12.04
CA THR A 133 3.66 -2.63 -13.08
C THR A 133 5.07 -2.54 -13.68
N VAL A 134 5.57 -1.32 -13.91
CA VAL A 134 6.97 -1.09 -14.34
C VAL A 134 7.98 -1.48 -13.25
N LEU A 135 7.66 -1.22 -11.98
CA LEU A 135 8.47 -1.66 -10.85
C LEU A 135 8.47 -3.19 -10.72
N ASN A 136 7.43 -3.87 -11.21
CA ASN A 136 7.25 -5.33 -11.19
C ASN A 136 7.33 -5.93 -9.77
N SER A 137 6.70 -5.28 -8.80
CA SER A 137 6.57 -5.80 -7.44
C SER A 137 5.59 -6.98 -7.35
N ASP A 138 5.88 -7.93 -6.48
CA ASP A 138 5.05 -9.12 -6.24
C ASP A 138 3.71 -8.82 -5.59
N ILE A 139 3.66 -7.75 -4.80
CA ILE A 139 2.44 -7.21 -4.19
C ILE A 139 2.37 -5.72 -4.51
N VAL A 140 1.27 -5.34 -5.13
CA VAL A 140 0.92 -3.98 -5.55
C VAL A 140 -0.17 -3.48 -4.61
N MET A 141 -0.10 -2.24 -4.17
CA MET A 141 -1.13 -1.64 -3.31
C MET A 141 -2.01 -0.72 -4.13
N GLN A 142 -3.34 -0.78 -3.94
CA GLN A 142 -4.25 0.18 -4.56
C GLN A 142 -3.90 1.62 -4.17
N LEU A 143 -4.19 2.58 -5.05
CA LEU A 143 -4.16 3.98 -4.64
C LEU A 143 -5.36 4.29 -3.75
N ASP A 144 -5.11 4.84 -2.58
CA ASP A 144 -6.11 5.20 -1.60
C ASP A 144 -5.94 6.65 -1.13
N GLU A 145 -6.98 7.17 -0.50
CA GLU A 145 -6.97 8.48 0.11
C GLU A 145 -6.95 8.29 1.63
N CYS A 146 -5.80 8.61 2.23
CA CYS A 146 -5.61 8.46 3.67
C CYS A 146 -6.34 9.58 4.41
N THR A 147 -7.42 9.21 5.12
CA THR A 147 -8.13 10.14 6.00
C THR A 147 -7.17 10.62 7.12
N PRO A 148 -6.92 11.93 7.26
CA PRO A 148 -6.17 12.44 8.41
C PRO A 148 -6.92 12.17 9.72
N TYR A 149 -6.19 12.04 10.84
CA TYR A 149 -6.83 12.02 12.17
C TYR A 149 -7.26 13.44 12.59
N GLU A 150 -6.37 14.40 12.35
CA GLU A 150 -6.63 15.82 12.54
C GLU A 150 -6.05 16.65 11.40
N THR A 151 -6.66 17.80 11.13
CA THR A 151 -6.13 18.81 10.22
C THR A 151 -6.13 20.14 10.95
N LYS A 152 -4.94 20.72 11.17
CA LYS A 152 -4.77 22.02 11.84
C LYS A 152 -5.45 22.09 13.23
N GLY A 153 -5.37 21.01 14.01
CA GLY A 153 -5.97 20.91 15.34
C GLY A 153 -7.48 20.67 15.35
N GLN A 154 -8.10 20.42 14.19
CA GLN A 154 -9.48 19.98 14.10
C GLN A 154 -9.51 18.48 13.83
N LEU A 155 -10.17 17.74 14.71
CA LEU A 155 -10.39 16.31 14.53
C LEU A 155 -11.27 16.07 13.31
N THR A 156 -10.94 15.03 12.56
CA THR A 156 -11.74 14.61 11.43
C THR A 156 -13.09 14.06 11.89
N THR A 157 -14.15 14.58 11.27
CA THR A 157 -15.52 14.14 11.52
C THR A 157 -15.84 12.84 10.80
N GLU A 158 -16.87 12.12 11.26
CA GLU A 158 -17.34 10.90 10.60
C GLU A 158 -17.77 11.16 9.15
N ALA A 159 -18.37 12.33 8.86
CA ALA A 159 -18.78 12.70 7.51
C ALA A 159 -17.60 12.90 6.55
N GLU A 160 -16.51 13.51 7.02
CA GLU A 160 -15.28 13.68 6.25
C GLU A 160 -14.58 12.33 6.04
N ALA A 161 -14.50 11.50 7.09
CA ALA A 161 -13.95 10.15 6.99
C ALA A 161 -14.77 9.26 6.04
N ASN A 162 -16.10 9.38 6.03
CA ASN A 162 -16.95 8.68 5.09
C ASN A 162 -16.68 9.13 3.65
N THR A 163 -16.63 10.44 3.40
CA THR A 163 -16.34 10.98 2.06
C THR A 163 -15.00 10.46 1.52
N SER A 164 -13.97 10.48 2.37
CA SER A 164 -12.63 9.94 2.12
C SER A 164 -12.64 8.44 1.81
N MET A 165 -13.31 7.65 2.65
CA MET A 165 -13.43 6.19 2.49
C MET A 165 -14.16 5.83 1.19
N GLN A 166 -15.25 6.51 0.86
CA GLN A 166 -15.99 6.30 -0.38
C GLN A 166 -15.15 6.61 -1.63
N MET A 167 -14.33 7.66 -1.57
CA MET A 167 -13.37 7.96 -2.65
C MET A 167 -12.34 6.85 -2.80
N SER A 168 -11.78 6.36 -1.68
CA SER A 168 -10.85 5.24 -1.67
C SER A 168 -11.46 3.96 -2.26
N LEU A 169 -12.74 3.67 -2.02
CA LEU A 169 -13.44 2.54 -2.66
C LEU A 169 -13.62 2.72 -4.17
N ARG A 170 -13.91 3.94 -4.64
CA ARG A 170 -13.98 4.21 -6.09
C ARG A 170 -12.61 4.08 -6.75
N TRP A 171 -11.55 4.52 -6.07
CA TRP A 171 -10.18 4.36 -6.51
C TRP A 171 -9.72 2.90 -6.47
N ALA A 172 -10.14 2.12 -5.47
CA ALA A 172 -9.92 0.68 -5.39
C ALA A 172 -10.37 -0.04 -6.66
N LYS A 173 -11.62 0.23 -7.06
CA LYS A 173 -12.21 -0.34 -8.27
C LYS A 173 -11.41 0.06 -9.53
N ARG A 174 -11.06 1.33 -9.67
CA ARG A 174 -10.25 1.82 -10.80
C ARG A 174 -8.84 1.20 -10.83
N SER A 175 -8.21 1.02 -9.67
CA SER A 175 -6.93 0.30 -9.55
C SER A 175 -7.06 -1.16 -9.99
N GLN A 176 -8.13 -1.85 -9.59
CA GLN A 176 -8.38 -3.24 -10.00
C GLN A 176 -8.62 -3.36 -11.52
N GLU A 177 -9.41 -2.46 -12.10
CA GLU A 177 -9.68 -2.42 -13.54
C GLU A 177 -8.40 -2.16 -14.34
N GLU A 178 -7.57 -1.20 -13.94
CA GLU A 178 -6.29 -0.94 -14.60
C GLU A 178 -5.29 -2.09 -14.42
N PHE A 179 -5.21 -2.68 -13.22
CA PHE A 179 -4.36 -3.82 -12.94
C PHE A 179 -4.69 -5.01 -13.86
N ALA A 180 -5.98 -5.28 -14.07
CA ALA A 180 -6.46 -6.30 -15.00
C ALA A 180 -6.14 -5.92 -16.45
N ARG A 181 -6.36 -4.66 -16.85
CA ARG A 181 -6.06 -4.17 -18.21
C ARG A 181 -4.57 -4.31 -18.57
N LEU A 182 -3.69 -4.09 -17.59
CA LEU A 182 -2.24 -4.24 -17.75
C LEU A 182 -1.78 -5.70 -17.77
N ASN A 183 -2.66 -6.66 -17.50
CA ASN A 183 -2.34 -8.09 -17.34
C ASN A 183 -1.19 -8.33 -16.35
N ASN A 184 -1.19 -7.58 -15.25
CA ASN A 184 -0.13 -7.68 -14.26
C ASN A 184 -0.18 -9.06 -13.56
N PRO A 185 0.89 -9.87 -13.58
CA PRO A 185 0.88 -11.24 -13.06
C PRO A 185 1.05 -11.34 -11.53
N ASN A 186 1.21 -10.20 -10.85
CA ASN A 186 1.46 -10.10 -9.43
C ASN A 186 0.13 -10.05 -8.63
N ALA A 187 0.16 -9.67 -7.36
CA ALA A 187 -1.05 -9.50 -6.56
C ALA A 187 -1.38 -8.03 -6.34
N LEU A 188 -2.66 -7.68 -6.27
CA LEU A 188 -3.13 -6.35 -5.90
C LEU A 188 -3.84 -6.42 -4.56
N PHE A 189 -3.45 -5.61 -3.58
CA PHE A 189 -4.09 -5.55 -2.27
C PHE A 189 -4.99 -4.33 -2.15
N GLY A 190 -6.18 -4.55 -1.56
CA GLY A 190 -7.09 -3.50 -1.15
C GLY A 190 -6.67 -2.89 0.18
N ILE A 191 -7.05 -1.64 0.45
CA ILE A 191 -6.74 -0.91 1.68
C ILE A 191 -8.05 -0.46 2.33
N VAL A 192 -8.36 -1.03 3.48
CA VAL A 192 -9.51 -0.65 4.31
C VAL A 192 -9.24 0.73 4.92
N GLN A 193 -10.14 1.67 4.66
CA GLN A 193 -10.14 3.03 5.21
C GLN A 193 -11.34 3.24 6.15
N GLY A 194 -11.55 4.46 6.66
CA GLY A 194 -12.67 4.77 7.58
C GLY A 194 -12.25 5.50 8.86
N GLY A 195 -10.99 5.94 8.97
CA GLY A 195 -10.50 6.69 10.13
C GLY A 195 -10.66 5.93 11.44
N MET A 196 -11.10 6.64 12.48
CA MET A 196 -11.34 6.07 13.82
C MET A 196 -12.80 5.63 14.04
N PHE A 197 -13.55 5.37 12.96
CA PHE A 197 -14.97 5.02 13.01
C PHE A 197 -15.18 3.55 12.60
N GLU A 198 -15.61 2.71 13.53
CA GLU A 198 -15.78 1.26 13.32
C GLU A 198 -16.84 0.93 12.25
N SER A 199 -17.92 1.72 12.20
CA SER A 199 -18.97 1.62 11.17
C SER A 199 -18.39 1.74 9.76
N LEU A 200 -17.59 2.78 9.53
CA LEU A 200 -16.96 3.05 8.23
C LEU A 200 -15.89 2.02 7.88
N ARG A 201 -15.15 1.52 8.87
CA ARG A 201 -14.18 0.42 8.70
C ARG A 201 -14.87 -0.86 8.24
N GLN A 202 -16.00 -1.19 8.87
CA GLN A 202 -16.79 -2.35 8.50
C GLN A 202 -17.35 -2.22 7.07
N GLU A 203 -17.92 -1.05 6.73
CA GLU A 203 -18.41 -0.79 5.38
C GLU A 203 -17.27 -0.90 4.35
N SER A 204 -16.14 -0.23 4.58
CA SER A 204 -14.98 -0.28 3.69
C SER A 204 -14.50 -1.72 3.47
N LEU A 205 -14.45 -2.51 4.54
CA LEU A 205 -14.08 -3.92 4.47
C LEU A 205 -15.05 -4.73 3.61
N GLU A 206 -16.35 -4.68 3.90
CA GLU A 206 -17.37 -5.42 3.16
C GLU A 206 -17.31 -5.11 1.66
N ARG A 207 -17.20 -3.82 1.31
CA ARG A 207 -17.11 -3.36 -0.07
C ARG A 207 -15.84 -3.82 -0.78
N LEU A 208 -14.70 -3.88 -0.09
CA LEU A 208 -13.45 -4.41 -0.66
C LEU A 208 -13.52 -5.93 -0.83
N VAL A 209 -14.16 -6.65 0.09
CA VAL A 209 -14.36 -8.11 -0.02
C VAL A 209 -15.27 -8.46 -1.20
N GLU A 210 -16.32 -7.66 -1.43
CA GLU A 210 -17.16 -7.81 -2.62
C GLU A 210 -16.38 -7.63 -3.94
N MET A 211 -15.28 -6.87 -3.92
CA MET A 211 -14.39 -6.69 -5.07
C MET A 211 -13.41 -7.85 -5.26
N ASP A 212 -13.32 -8.80 -4.32
CA ASP A 212 -12.48 -10.01 -4.42
C ASP A 212 -10.97 -9.69 -4.59
N PHE A 213 -10.42 -8.82 -3.74
CA PHE A 213 -8.98 -8.62 -3.68
C PHE A 213 -8.27 -9.85 -3.07
N PRO A 214 -7.10 -10.27 -3.59
CA PRO A 214 -6.32 -11.37 -3.02
C PRO A 214 -5.66 -11.06 -1.66
N GLY A 215 -5.77 -9.83 -1.17
CA GLY A 215 -5.29 -9.44 0.15
C GLY A 215 -5.76 -8.04 0.56
N TYR A 216 -5.75 -7.79 1.86
CA TYR A 216 -6.33 -6.60 2.48
C TYR A 216 -5.36 -6.01 3.50
N ALA A 217 -5.13 -4.71 3.38
CA ALA A 217 -4.39 -3.90 4.34
C ALA A 217 -5.34 -3.03 5.16
N VAL A 218 -4.91 -2.65 6.37
CA VAL A 218 -5.62 -1.68 7.21
C VAL A 218 -4.86 -0.34 7.14
N GLY A 219 -5.41 0.62 6.41
CA GLY A 219 -4.82 1.95 6.20
C GLY A 219 -5.29 2.98 7.25
N GLY A 220 -4.74 4.19 7.22
CA GLY A 220 -5.23 5.31 8.04
C GLY A 220 -5.13 5.09 9.55
N VAL A 221 -4.15 4.31 9.99
CA VAL A 221 -3.74 4.13 11.40
C VAL A 221 -2.27 4.51 11.55
N SER A 222 -1.87 4.91 12.75
CA SER A 222 -0.58 5.53 13.08
C SER A 222 -0.33 6.84 12.31
N VAL A 223 -1.35 7.67 12.17
CA VAL A 223 -1.33 8.96 11.45
C VAL A 223 -1.40 10.19 12.36
N GLY A 224 -1.35 9.98 13.68
CA GLY A 224 -1.33 11.04 14.70
C GLY A 224 -2.33 10.84 15.83
N GLU A 225 -3.15 9.77 15.76
CA GLU A 225 -4.14 9.46 16.78
C GLU A 225 -3.52 8.98 18.11
N PRO A 226 -4.26 9.11 19.23
CA PRO A 226 -3.88 8.51 20.49
C PRO A 226 -3.73 6.98 20.40
N LYS A 227 -2.81 6.43 21.19
CA LYS A 227 -2.50 4.99 21.15
C LYS A 227 -3.72 4.11 21.42
N ASP A 228 -4.59 4.53 22.34
CA ASP A 228 -5.78 3.77 22.71
C ASP A 228 -6.82 3.71 21.58
N GLU A 229 -6.96 4.80 20.81
CA GLU A 229 -7.81 4.82 19.60
C GLU A 229 -7.27 3.89 18.51
N MET A 230 -5.95 3.95 18.27
CA MET A 230 -5.29 3.04 17.34
C MET A 230 -5.50 1.57 17.75
N LEU A 231 -5.33 1.25 19.04
CA LEU A 231 -5.52 -0.11 19.56
C LEU A 231 -6.98 -0.56 19.45
N ARG A 232 -7.96 0.33 19.68
CA ARG A 232 -9.39 0.04 19.51
C ARG A 232 -9.71 -0.37 18.07
N ILE A 233 -9.25 0.41 17.08
CA ILE A 233 -9.45 0.09 15.66
C ILE A 233 -8.73 -1.19 15.26
N MET A 234 -7.53 -1.41 15.77
CA MET A 234 -6.74 -2.64 15.51
C MET A 234 -7.29 -3.88 16.23
N ALA A 235 -8.10 -3.72 17.28
CA ALA A 235 -8.86 -4.82 17.90
C ALA A 235 -10.17 -5.11 17.15
N HIS A 236 -10.69 -4.16 16.37
CA HIS A 236 -11.95 -4.30 15.63
C HIS A 236 -11.74 -4.91 14.23
N THR A 237 -10.91 -4.26 13.41
CA THR A 237 -10.89 -4.48 11.94
C THR A 237 -10.13 -5.75 11.49
N PRO A 238 -8.89 -6.01 11.95
CA PRO A 238 -8.07 -7.11 11.42
C PRO A 238 -8.68 -8.50 11.57
N HIS A 239 -9.46 -8.75 12.62
CA HIS A 239 -10.07 -10.06 12.88
C HIS A 239 -11.34 -10.32 12.05
N ARG A 240 -11.83 -9.31 11.34
CA ARG A 240 -12.97 -9.39 10.43
C ARG A 240 -12.56 -9.55 8.97
N LEU A 241 -11.27 -9.34 8.66
CA LEU A 241 -10.71 -9.62 7.33
C LEU A 241 -10.92 -11.10 6.97
N PRO A 242 -11.07 -11.44 5.67
CA PRO A 242 -11.15 -12.83 5.24
C PRO A 242 -10.00 -13.68 5.79
N ALA A 243 -10.35 -14.91 6.19
CA ALA A 243 -9.39 -15.83 6.79
C ALA A 243 -8.42 -16.44 5.76
N HIS A 244 -8.86 -16.53 4.50
CA HIS A 244 -8.15 -17.10 3.34
C HIS A 244 -8.62 -16.41 2.07
#